data_AF-W6K723-F1
#
_entry.id   AF-W6K723-F1
#
_cell.length_a   1.000
_cell.length_b   1.000
_cell.length_c   1.000
_cell.angle_alpha   90.00
_cell.angle_beta   90.00
_cell.angle_gamma   90.00
#
_symmetry.space_group_name_H-M   'P 1'
#
loop_
_entity.id
_entity.type
_entity.pdbx_description
1 polymer ?
#
loop_
_entity_poly.entity_id
_entity_poly.type
_entity_poly.pdbx_seq_one_letter_code
_entity_poly.pdbx_strand_id
1 'polypeptide(L)'
;MKNMKNHPMNQAPRCGAKTRRGTPCQAPAMVGKRRCRLHAGKASGAPTRNVRACRGMDLFEVARAVGPLVAGGWLEPESPYGGNKAWRVNDAVFVTFVTKSAEEAERRRASLELIRRCQGHQGVEKRDNLDCARVDKKHKPPFSSSKPTSLQNTNSVTFVTVPTQAENPPGPRQQPVDSGEVVQ
;
A
#
# COMPACT_ATOMS: atom_id res chain seq x y z
N MET A 1 25.27 -22.18 -47.80
CA MET A 1 24.93 -21.22 -46.73
C MET A 1 23.47 -21.43 -46.32
N LYS A 2 23.18 -21.79 -45.06
CA LYS A 2 21.79 -22.01 -44.63
C LYS A 2 21.04 -20.66 -44.63
N ASN A 3 19.90 -20.61 -45.30
CA ASN A 3 19.09 -19.40 -45.48
C ASN A 3 18.47 -18.94 -44.13
N MET A 4 19.12 -17.99 -43.46
CA MET A 4 18.72 -17.44 -42.14
C MET A 4 17.35 -16.75 -42.13
N LYS A 5 16.74 -16.51 -43.30
CA LYS A 5 15.44 -15.86 -43.44
C LYS A 5 14.25 -16.76 -43.05
N ASN A 6 14.45 -18.08 -43.02
CA ASN A 6 13.38 -19.06 -42.76
C ASN A 6 13.38 -19.62 -41.33
N HIS A 7 14.04 -18.95 -40.38
CA HIS A 7 14.00 -19.39 -38.99
C HIS A 7 12.62 -19.11 -38.39
N PRO A 8 11.99 -20.05 -37.65
CA PRO A 8 10.64 -19.87 -37.06
C PRO A 8 10.53 -18.62 -36.18
N MET A 9 11.63 -18.22 -35.54
CA MET A 9 11.73 -16.99 -34.75
C MET A 9 11.60 -15.71 -35.57
N ASN A 10 11.93 -15.74 -36.87
CA ASN A 10 11.84 -14.59 -37.78
C ASN A 10 10.45 -14.48 -38.42
N GLN A 11 9.78 -15.62 -38.63
CA GLN A 11 8.42 -15.70 -39.20
C GLN A 11 7.32 -15.44 -38.17
N ALA A 12 7.59 -15.64 -36.87
CA ALA A 12 6.61 -15.37 -35.82
C ALA A 12 6.22 -13.88 -35.76
N PRO A 13 4.93 -13.56 -35.52
CA PRO A 13 4.49 -12.18 -35.33
C PRO A 13 5.18 -11.55 -34.13
N ARG A 14 5.48 -10.25 -34.20
CA ARG A 14 6.10 -9.52 -33.08
C ARG A 14 5.07 -9.27 -31.98
N CYS A 15 5.53 -9.30 -30.73
CA CYS A 15 4.68 -9.09 -29.56
C CYS A 15 3.99 -7.72 -29.53
N GLY A 16 4.68 -6.66 -29.95
CA GLY A 16 4.13 -5.28 -30.00
C GLY A 16 3.77 -4.64 -28.65
N ALA A 17 3.90 -5.34 -27.52
CA ALA A 17 3.58 -4.79 -26.20
C ALA A 17 4.53 -3.64 -25.82
N LYS A 18 4.02 -2.60 -25.15
CA LYS A 18 4.82 -1.46 -24.71
C LYS A 18 5.83 -1.92 -23.65
N THR A 19 7.12 -1.69 -23.91
CA THR A 19 8.19 -1.99 -22.97
C THR A 19 8.36 -0.87 -21.94
N ARG A 20 9.18 -1.09 -20.91
CA ARG A 20 9.54 -0.06 -19.92
C ARG A 20 10.15 1.21 -20.54
N ARG A 21 10.77 1.09 -21.72
CA ARG A 21 11.35 2.22 -22.49
C ARG A 21 10.32 2.92 -23.38
N GLY A 22 9.05 2.53 -23.31
CA GLY A 22 7.96 3.09 -24.13
C GLY A 22 7.92 2.57 -25.57
N THR A 23 8.88 1.74 -25.99
CA THR A 23 8.96 1.17 -27.34
C THR A 23 8.20 -0.15 -27.46
N PRO A 24 7.74 -0.54 -28.66
CA PRO A 24 7.05 -1.81 -28.87
C PRO A 24 8.00 -3.01 -28.78
N CYS A 25 7.53 -4.09 -28.14
CA CYS A 25 8.30 -5.31 -27.94
C CYS A 25 8.53 -6.07 -29.25
N GLN A 26 9.81 -6.31 -29.58
CA GLN A 26 10.24 -7.02 -30.79
C GLN A 26 10.42 -8.53 -30.60
N ALA A 27 10.16 -9.05 -29.40
CA ALA A 27 10.23 -10.48 -29.14
C ALA A 27 9.15 -11.23 -29.94
N PRO A 28 9.45 -12.44 -30.45
CA PRO A 28 8.49 -13.25 -31.17
C PRO A 28 7.33 -13.64 -30.24
N ALA A 29 6.11 -13.54 -30.75
CA ALA A 29 4.93 -13.99 -30.05
C ALA A 29 4.94 -15.51 -29.90
N MET A 30 4.31 -16.02 -28.83
CA MET A 30 4.16 -17.46 -28.67
C MET A 30 3.21 -18.01 -29.74
N VAL A 31 3.42 -19.27 -30.15
CA VAL A 31 2.56 -19.95 -31.14
C VAL A 31 1.10 -19.87 -30.70
N GLY A 32 0.23 -19.42 -31.60
CA GLY A 32 -1.21 -19.23 -31.33
C GLY A 32 -1.56 -18.04 -30.42
N LYS A 33 -0.61 -17.16 -30.06
CA LYS A 33 -0.84 -15.99 -29.20
C LYS A 33 -0.30 -14.71 -29.86
N ARG A 34 -0.82 -13.55 -29.44
CA ARG A 34 -0.38 -12.23 -29.94
C ARG A 34 0.80 -11.62 -29.18
N ARG A 35 1.23 -12.22 -28.06
CA ARG A 35 2.28 -11.68 -27.17
C ARG A 35 3.41 -12.71 -26.95
N CYS A 36 4.62 -12.24 -26.66
CA CYS A 36 5.79 -13.10 -26.37
C CYS A 36 5.74 -13.68 -24.96
N ARG A 37 6.55 -14.70 -24.63
CA ARG A 37 6.55 -15.33 -23.29
C ARG A 37 6.63 -14.34 -22.11
N LEU A 38 7.34 -13.21 -22.29
CA LEU A 38 7.52 -12.18 -21.27
C LEU A 38 6.27 -11.31 -21.08
N HIS A 39 5.50 -11.09 -22.15
CA HIS A 39 4.29 -10.25 -22.15
C HIS A 39 2.99 -11.04 -22.28
N ALA A 40 3.09 -12.36 -22.48
CA ALA A 40 2.00 -13.31 -22.62
C ALA A 40 1.88 -14.21 -21.39
N GLY A 41 2.56 -13.86 -20.30
CA GLY A 41 2.15 -14.32 -18.98
C GLY A 41 0.64 -14.08 -18.84
N LYS A 42 -0.06 -15.06 -18.29
CA LYS A 42 -1.48 -14.95 -17.92
C LYS A 42 -1.65 -13.72 -17.01
N ALA A 43 -1.90 -12.57 -17.61
CA ALA A 43 -2.76 -11.53 -17.06
C ALA A 43 -4.22 -11.87 -17.41
N SER A 44 -4.58 -13.16 -17.40
CA SER A 44 -5.94 -13.64 -17.60
C SER A 44 -6.72 -13.39 -16.31
N GLY A 45 -7.09 -12.12 -16.16
CA GLY A 45 -7.61 -11.52 -14.95
C GLY A 45 -6.72 -10.35 -14.60
N ALA A 46 -7.11 -9.13 -14.99
CA ALA A 46 -6.63 -7.96 -14.27
C ALA A 46 -6.92 -8.26 -12.78
N PRO A 47 -5.92 -8.32 -11.89
CA PRO A 47 -6.10 -8.78 -10.51
C PRO A 47 -7.05 -7.89 -9.68
N THR A 48 -7.61 -6.87 -10.31
CA THR A 48 -8.09 -5.66 -9.68
C THR A 48 -9.39 -5.13 -10.31
N ARG A 49 -10.21 -5.94 -10.98
CA ARG A 49 -11.52 -5.46 -11.49
C ARG A 49 -12.42 -4.92 -10.35
N ASN A 50 -12.26 -5.50 -9.15
CA ASN A 50 -12.89 -5.08 -7.89
C ASN A 50 -12.42 -3.71 -7.41
N VAL A 51 -11.15 -3.33 -7.62
CA VAL A 51 -10.61 -2.04 -7.19
C VAL A 51 -10.68 -1.03 -8.34
N ARG A 52 -11.60 -0.05 -8.24
CA ARG A 52 -11.82 0.97 -9.28
C ARG A 52 -10.53 1.63 -9.76
N ALA A 53 -9.64 1.98 -8.82
CA ALA A 53 -8.37 2.66 -9.10
C ALA A 53 -7.38 1.81 -9.91
N CYS A 54 -7.52 0.48 -9.88
CA CYS A 54 -6.59 -0.45 -10.52
C CYS A 54 -7.20 -1.12 -11.77
N ARG A 55 -8.35 -0.65 -12.25
CA ARG A 55 -8.98 -1.18 -13.48
C ARG A 55 -8.16 -0.78 -14.71
N GLY A 56 -7.93 -1.74 -15.60
CA GLY A 56 -7.18 -1.50 -16.85
C GLY A 56 -5.66 -1.42 -16.68
N MET A 57 -5.15 -1.48 -15.45
CA MET A 57 -3.72 -1.54 -15.16
C MET A 57 -3.15 -2.93 -15.45
N ASP A 58 -1.89 -2.98 -15.86
CA ASP A 58 -1.14 -4.24 -15.87
C ASP A 58 -0.64 -4.62 -14.46
N LEU A 59 -0.13 -5.84 -14.30
CA LEU A 59 0.36 -6.34 -13.01
C LEU A 59 1.51 -5.50 -12.42
N PHE A 60 2.40 -4.99 -13.26
CA PHE A 60 3.51 -4.12 -12.85
C PHE A 60 3.00 -2.75 -12.39
N GLU A 61 2.02 -2.18 -13.08
CA GLU A 61 1.39 -0.91 -12.66
C GLU A 61 0.66 -1.06 -11.33
N VAL A 62 -0.06 -2.17 -11.13
CA VAL A 62 -0.68 -2.51 -9.84
C VAL A 62 0.40 -2.64 -8.76
N ALA A 63 1.47 -3.40 -9.02
CA ALA A 63 2.56 -3.57 -8.05
C ALA A 63 3.23 -2.22 -7.71
N ARG A 64 3.41 -1.32 -8.69
CA ARG A 64 3.94 0.02 -8.46
C ARG A 64 3.02 0.87 -7.59
N ALA A 65 1.71 0.79 -7.80
CA ALA A 65 0.72 1.52 -7.00
C ALA A 65 0.61 0.99 -5.56
N VAL A 66 0.71 -0.34 -5.38
CA VAL A 66 0.55 -1.03 -4.09
C VAL A 66 1.84 -0.99 -3.25
N GLY A 67 3.02 -0.94 -3.88
CA GLY A 67 4.32 -0.99 -3.21
C GLY A 67 4.48 0.00 -2.04
N PRO A 68 4.17 1.30 -2.20
CA PRO A 68 4.25 2.26 -1.09
C PRO A 68 3.32 1.95 0.08
N LEU A 69 2.13 1.39 -0.19
CA LEU A 69 1.18 1.01 0.86
C LEU A 69 1.67 -0.21 1.65
N VAL A 70 2.28 -1.18 0.96
CA VAL A 70 2.91 -2.33 1.62
C VAL A 70 4.12 -1.88 2.44
N ALA A 71 4.99 -1.05 1.86
CA ALA A 71 6.17 -0.51 2.57
C ALA A 71 5.78 0.36 3.79
N GLY A 72 4.65 1.06 3.71
CA GLY A 72 4.10 1.82 4.82
C GLY A 72 3.42 0.98 5.90
N GLY A 73 3.27 -0.34 5.72
CA GLY A 73 2.55 -1.23 6.64
C GLY A 73 1.03 -1.11 6.56
N TRP A 74 0.49 -0.53 5.49
CA TRP A 74 -0.96 -0.36 5.30
C TRP A 74 -1.59 -1.61 4.68
N LEU A 75 -0.84 -2.29 3.84
CA LEU A 75 -1.26 -3.51 3.16
C LEU A 75 -0.31 -4.66 3.50
N GLU A 76 -0.88 -5.82 3.78
CA GLU A 76 -0.14 -7.05 4.05
C GLU A 76 -0.37 -8.04 2.92
N PRO A 77 0.71 -8.69 2.41
CA PRO A 77 0.54 -9.74 1.43
C PRO A 77 -0.21 -10.93 2.04
N GLU A 78 -1.16 -11.50 1.29
CA GLU A 78 -1.91 -12.66 1.78
C GLU A 78 -1.00 -13.86 2.04
N SER A 79 -0.05 -14.10 1.13
CA SER A 79 1.01 -15.09 1.28
C SER A 79 2.37 -14.41 1.49
N PRO A 80 3.15 -14.84 2.49
CA PRO A 80 4.50 -14.31 2.73
C PRO A 80 5.52 -14.73 1.68
N TYR A 81 5.19 -15.67 0.78
CA TYR A 81 6.10 -16.21 -0.23
C TYR A 81 5.69 -15.80 -1.67
N GLY A 82 6.61 -16.03 -2.61
CA GLY A 82 6.52 -15.54 -3.99
C GLY A 82 5.22 -15.94 -4.71
N GLY A 83 4.73 -15.01 -5.55
CA GLY A 83 3.51 -15.23 -6.35
C GLY A 83 2.22 -14.74 -5.68
N ASN A 84 2.33 -13.90 -4.65
CA ASN A 84 1.17 -13.30 -4.01
C ASN A 84 0.33 -12.46 -5.01
N LYS A 85 -0.99 -12.65 -4.97
CA LYS A 85 -1.98 -12.00 -5.86
C LYS A 85 -3.01 -11.17 -5.10
N ALA A 86 -2.94 -11.15 -3.77
CA ALA A 86 -3.93 -10.50 -2.92
C ALA A 86 -3.25 -9.81 -1.73
N TRP A 87 -3.87 -8.74 -1.26
CA TRP A 87 -3.39 -7.98 -0.11
C TRP A 87 -4.57 -7.75 0.84
N ARG A 88 -4.31 -7.90 2.14
CA ARG A 88 -5.22 -7.51 3.20
C ARG A 88 -4.86 -6.12 3.70
N VAL A 89 -5.86 -5.36 4.12
CA VAL A 89 -5.62 -4.09 4.83
C VAL A 89 -5.23 -4.44 6.26
N ASN A 90 -4.15 -3.86 6.77
CA ASN A 90 -3.74 -4.07 8.16
C ASN A 90 -4.75 -3.37 9.10
N ASP A 91 -5.22 -4.08 10.13
CA ASP A 91 -6.25 -3.58 11.05
C ASP A 91 -5.84 -2.30 11.79
N ALA A 92 -4.54 -2.12 12.04
CA ALA A 92 -3.99 -0.92 12.67
C ALA A 92 -4.30 0.34 11.84
N VAL A 93 -4.45 0.23 10.52
CA VAL A 93 -4.84 1.35 9.65
C VAL A 93 -6.20 1.91 10.08
N PHE A 94 -7.18 1.05 10.38
CA PHE A 94 -8.50 1.51 10.82
C PHE A 94 -8.42 2.22 12.16
N VAL A 95 -7.66 1.68 13.12
CA VAL A 95 -7.45 2.33 14.42
C VAL A 95 -6.82 3.71 14.23
N THR A 96 -5.78 3.83 13.40
CA THR A 96 -5.12 5.13 13.13
C THR A 96 -6.04 6.13 12.45
N PHE A 97 -6.98 5.68 11.61
CA PHE A 97 -7.94 6.59 11.00
C PHE A 97 -8.99 7.09 11.99
N VAL A 98 -9.47 6.22 12.89
CA VAL A 98 -10.42 6.62 13.93
C VAL A 98 -9.78 7.69 14.83
N THR A 99 -8.57 7.44 15.33
CA THR A 99 -7.88 8.41 16.19
C THR A 99 -7.61 9.73 15.47
N LYS A 100 -7.05 9.69 14.26
CA LYS A 100 -6.79 10.89 13.45
C LYS A 100 -8.08 11.63 13.07
N SER A 101 -9.20 10.94 12.88
CA SER A 101 -10.46 11.59 12.52
C SER A 101 -11.00 12.47 13.64
N ALA A 102 -10.82 12.06 14.91
CA ALA A 102 -11.20 12.85 16.07
C ALA A 102 -10.33 14.10 16.20
N GLU A 103 -9.01 13.93 16.11
CA GLU A 103 -8.04 15.04 16.14
C GLU A 103 -8.27 16.04 15.00
N GLU A 104 -8.53 15.54 13.79
CA GLU A 104 -8.79 16.39 12.62
C GLU A 104 -10.15 17.09 12.71
N ALA A 105 -11.17 16.47 13.32
CA ALA A 105 -12.44 17.11 13.60
C ALA A 105 -12.27 18.27 14.59
N GLU A 106 -11.46 18.09 15.64
CA GLU A 106 -11.13 19.15 16.58
C GLU A 106 -10.35 20.28 15.90
N ARG A 107 -9.34 19.95 15.09
CA ARG A 107 -8.58 20.94 14.31
C ARG A 107 -9.47 21.74 13.38
N ARG A 108 -10.43 21.09 12.70
CA ARG A 108 -11.41 21.75 11.83
C ARG A 108 -12.34 22.67 12.63
N ARG A 109 -12.80 22.26 13.81
CA ARG A 109 -13.60 23.12 14.71
C ARG A 109 -12.82 24.35 15.15
N ALA A 110 -11.59 24.17 15.63
CA ALA A 110 -10.72 25.27 16.07
C ALA A 110 -10.42 26.25 14.91
N SER A 111 -10.19 25.72 13.70
CA SER A 111 -9.97 26.55 12.51
C SER A 111 -11.23 27.36 12.14
N LEU A 112 -12.41 26.73 12.19
CA LEU A 112 -13.68 27.42 11.93
C LEU A 112 -14.01 28.48 12.99
N GLU A 113 -13.69 28.21 14.25
CA GLU A 113 -13.84 29.19 15.34
C GLU A 113 -12.94 30.40 15.11
N LEU A 114 -11.69 30.19 14.72
CA LEU A 114 -10.77 31.27 14.37
C LEU A 114 -11.31 32.10 13.19
N ILE A 115 -11.79 31.45 12.13
CA ILE A 115 -12.41 32.12 10.97
C ILE A 115 -13.62 32.94 11.41
N ARG A 116 -14.51 32.37 12.23
CA ARG A 116 -15.69 33.06 12.75
C ARG A 116 -15.29 34.29 13.59
N ARG A 117 -14.27 34.16 14.43
CA ARG A 117 -13.74 35.27 15.23
C ARG A 117 -13.19 36.38 14.34
N CYS A 118 -12.43 36.05 13.29
CA CYS A 118 -11.95 37.03 12.32
C CYS A 118 -13.09 37.74 11.58
N GLN A 119 -14.18 37.03 11.24
CA GLN A 119 -15.34 37.62 10.57
C GLN A 119 -16.18 38.51 11.51
N GLY A 120 -16.26 38.19 12.80
CA GLY A 120 -16.94 39.03 13.80
C GLY A 120 -16.30 40.41 13.98
N HIS A 121 -14.98 40.52 13.80
CA HIS A 121 -14.27 41.81 13.79
C HIS A 121 -14.50 42.63 12.51
N GLN A 122 -14.96 42.02 11.40
CA GLN A 122 -15.25 42.74 10.16
C GLN A 122 -16.60 43.47 10.15
N GLY A 123 -17.44 43.28 11.18
CA GLY A 123 -18.76 43.89 11.31
C GLY A 123 -18.89 45.05 12.30
N VAL A 124 -17.85 45.37 13.09
CA VAL A 124 -17.96 46.34 14.20
C VAL A 124 -17.14 47.63 13.99
N GLU A 125 -16.26 47.73 13.00
CA GLU A 125 -15.48 48.95 12.78
C GLU A 125 -15.71 49.58 11.40
N LYS A 126 -16.85 50.26 11.29
CA LYS A 126 -16.92 51.55 10.61
C LYS A 126 -17.41 52.60 11.59
N ARG A 127 -16.56 52.95 12.55
CA ARG A 127 -16.39 54.32 13.05
C ARG A 127 -15.26 54.33 14.07
N ASP A 128 -14.22 54.99 13.61
CA ASP A 128 -13.27 55.78 14.37
C ASP A 128 -12.27 55.02 15.25
N ASN A 129 -11.04 55.19 14.78
CA ASN A 129 -9.79 55.23 15.52
C ASN A 129 -8.93 53.97 15.45
N LEU A 130 -7.74 54.20 14.89
CA LEU A 130 -6.65 53.25 14.88
C LEU A 130 -6.33 52.84 16.31
N ASP A 131 -6.62 51.58 16.65
CA ASP A 131 -5.74 50.84 17.53
C ASP A 131 -5.80 49.36 17.15
N CYS A 132 -5.10 49.04 16.05
CA CYS A 132 -4.71 47.67 15.79
C CYS A 132 -3.88 47.21 16.98
N ALA A 133 -4.51 46.47 17.89
CA ALA A 133 -3.86 45.83 19.02
C ALA A 133 -2.62 45.10 18.51
N ARG A 134 -1.48 45.74 18.76
CA ARG A 134 -0.15 45.19 18.58
C ARG A 134 -0.06 44.06 19.58
N VAL A 135 -0.45 42.85 19.17
CA VAL A 135 -0.29 41.66 20.00
C VAL A 135 1.18 41.60 20.38
N ASP A 136 1.45 41.78 21.67
CA ASP A 136 2.78 41.77 22.24
C ASP A 136 3.52 40.51 21.77
N LYS A 137 4.62 40.73 21.04
CA LYS A 137 5.51 39.68 20.54
C LYS A 137 6.30 38.96 21.66
N LYS A 138 5.79 38.91 22.90
CA LYS A 138 6.55 38.41 24.06
C LYS A 138 6.41 36.92 24.37
N HIS A 139 5.59 36.16 23.63
CA HIS A 139 5.64 34.70 23.70
C HIS A 139 5.68 34.10 22.30
N LYS A 140 6.89 34.07 21.73
CA LYS A 140 7.22 33.09 20.70
C LYS A 140 7.27 31.73 21.42
N PRO A 141 6.35 30.78 21.18
CA PRO A 141 6.60 29.42 21.65
C PRO A 141 7.92 28.96 21.04
N PRO A 142 8.78 28.24 21.77
CA PRO A 142 10.05 27.79 21.21
C PRO A 142 9.74 26.98 19.96
N PHE A 143 10.04 27.56 18.81
CA PHE A 143 10.20 26.83 17.57
C PHE A 143 11.39 25.92 17.84
N SER A 144 11.12 24.68 18.27
CA SER A 144 12.12 23.65 18.40
C SER A 144 12.66 23.39 17.00
N SER A 145 13.72 24.12 16.65
CA SER A 145 14.64 23.75 15.59
C SER A 145 15.49 22.58 16.10
N SER A 146 14.85 21.47 16.44
CA SER A 146 15.53 20.19 16.42
C SER A 146 15.77 19.90 14.94
N LYS A 147 17.00 20.20 14.49
CA LYS A 147 17.59 19.57 13.30
C LYS A 147 17.20 18.08 13.33
N PRO A 148 16.89 17.44 12.18
CA PRO A 148 16.79 15.98 12.18
C PRO A 148 18.17 15.46 12.59
N THR A 149 18.28 15.06 13.85
CA THR A 149 19.43 14.31 14.34
C THR A 149 19.48 13.08 13.45
N SER A 150 20.58 12.96 12.71
CA SER A 150 20.96 11.75 12.01
C SER A 150 20.65 10.57 12.93
N LEU A 151 19.62 9.80 12.60
CA LEU A 151 19.38 8.50 13.22
C LEU A 151 20.53 7.63 12.76
N GLN A 152 21.62 7.71 13.51
CA GLN A 152 22.62 6.66 13.51
C GLN A 152 21.88 5.40 13.96
N ASN A 153 21.68 4.53 12.99
CA ASN A 153 21.29 3.16 13.14
C ASN A 153 22.27 2.48 14.12
N THR A 154 21.87 2.38 15.38
CA THR A 154 22.46 1.44 16.33
C THR A 154 21.51 0.25 16.44
N ASN A 155 21.51 -0.59 15.42
CA ASN A 155 21.16 -2.00 15.56
C ASN A 155 22.18 -2.65 16.51
N SER A 156 22.02 -2.46 17.82
CA SER A 156 22.54 -3.41 18.80
C SER A 156 21.42 -4.38 19.10
N VAL A 157 21.43 -5.49 18.37
CA VAL A 157 20.59 -6.66 18.62
C VAL A 157 21.03 -7.24 19.96
N THR A 158 20.30 -6.96 21.03
CA THR A 158 20.34 -7.77 22.25
C THR A 158 19.41 -8.95 22.03
N PHE A 159 20.01 -10.13 21.81
CA PHE A 159 19.30 -11.40 21.87
C PHE A 159 18.80 -11.59 23.30
N VAL A 160 17.50 -11.38 23.53
CA VAL A 160 16.84 -11.98 24.67
C VAL A 160 16.52 -13.41 24.27
N THR A 161 17.31 -14.35 24.79
CA THR A 161 17.02 -15.79 24.67
C THR A 161 15.72 -16.05 25.42
N VAL A 162 14.62 -16.23 24.67
CA VAL A 162 13.36 -16.72 25.22
C VAL A 162 13.58 -18.20 25.57
N PRO A 163 13.32 -18.66 26.81
CA PRO A 163 13.41 -20.07 27.12
C PRO A 163 12.37 -20.83 26.31
N THR A 164 12.85 -21.80 25.53
CA THR A 164 12.05 -22.75 24.77
C THR A 164 11.09 -23.47 25.72
N GLN A 165 9.79 -23.17 25.64
CA GLN A 165 8.81 -24.05 26.24
C GLN A 165 8.83 -25.35 25.44
N ALA A 166 9.12 -26.45 26.13
CA ALA A 166 9.04 -27.78 25.58
C ALA A 166 7.61 -28.03 25.10
N GLU A 167 7.40 -28.05 23.79
CA GLU A 167 6.15 -28.52 23.22
C GLU A 167 6.01 -30.00 23.58
N ASN A 168 4.97 -30.34 24.33
CA ASN A 168 4.61 -31.72 24.61
C ASN A 168 4.32 -32.45 23.28
N PRO A 169 4.74 -33.72 23.14
CA PRO A 169 4.45 -34.48 21.93
C PRO A 169 2.93 -34.62 21.73
N PRO A 170 2.44 -34.58 20.48
CA PRO A 170 1.02 -34.75 20.22
C PRO A 170 0.57 -36.14 20.65
N GLY A 171 -0.43 -36.19 21.54
CA GLY A 171 -1.06 -37.41 22.00
C GLY A 171 -1.71 -38.21 20.87
N PRO A 172 -1.92 -39.52 21.04
CA PRO A 172 -2.42 -40.38 19.99
C PRO A 172 -3.83 -39.98 19.54
N ARG A 173 -3.99 -39.92 18.22
CA ARG A 173 -5.23 -39.60 17.50
C ARG A 173 -6.29 -40.66 17.82
N GLN A 174 -7.30 -40.30 18.60
CA GLN A 174 -8.47 -41.14 18.80
C GLN A 174 -9.22 -41.28 17.47
N GLN A 175 -9.42 -42.52 17.03
CA GLN A 175 -10.27 -42.85 15.89
C GLN A 175 -11.73 -42.71 16.31
N PRO A 176 -12.62 -42.23 15.43
CA PRO A 176 -14.05 -42.20 15.72
C PRO A 176 -14.56 -43.63 15.84
N VAL A 177 -15.17 -43.94 16.98
CA VAL A 177 -15.97 -45.16 17.17
C VAL A 177 -17.22 -45.03 16.31
N ASP A 178 -17.36 -45.94 15.36
CA ASP A 178 -18.57 -46.10 14.55
C ASP A 178 -19.66 -46.72 15.43
N SER A 179 -20.65 -45.92 15.80
CA SER A 179 -21.83 -46.34 16.55
C SER A 179 -23.06 -46.08 15.68
N GLY A 180 -23.19 -46.90 14.63
CA GLY A 180 -24.36 -46.98 13.76
C GLY A 180 -25.11 -48.29 14.00
N GLU A 181 -26.11 -48.19 14.86
CA GLU A 181 -27.08 -49.20 15.28
C GLU A 181 -27.81 -49.86 14.10
N VAL A 182 -27.76 -51.19 14.03
CA VAL A 182 -28.62 -52.02 13.17
C VAL A 182 -29.93 -52.25 13.92
N VAL A 183 -31.01 -51.66 13.43
CA VAL A 183 -32.39 -51.97 13.84
C VAL A 183 -32.95 -53.01 12.85
N GLN A 184 -33.35 -54.16 13.39
CA GLN A 184 -34.44 -55.01 12.88
C GLN A 184 -35.56 -54.99 13.89
#